data_AF-A0AAU3RGH3-F1
#
_entry.id   AF-A0AAU3RGH3-F1
#
_cell.length_a   1.000
_cell.length_b   1.000
_cell.length_c   1.000
_cell.angle_alpha   90.00
_cell.angle_beta   90.00
_cell.angle_gamma   90.00
#
_symmetry.space_group_name_H-M   'P 1'
#
loop_
_entity.id
_entity.type
_entity.pdbx_description
1 polymer ?
#
loop_
_entity_poly.entity_id
_entity_poly.type
_entity_poly.pdbx_seq_one_letter_code
_entity_poly.pdbx_strand_id
1 'polypeptide(L)'
;MLTSNEAVEAARARLEQAFASEPWTIVLRPELTQEHEAAWIVRYDTQEGIDAGDPPVGPFHKVVIVPKDGSRADFPPTHLPLDEYLAYVRHGGWERAGTAKTSKAAPWQTALEWLLATYGGLVELVGIEPVAEDAGTWLFACRSTERPGRPRTPMLAASLVVPKDHGEPFHPASNDPWGDASAYAHDPVERDPQAQAWRLNARGRVVTTAAALAGGPSSPLPWQPAHEAPGWWELLLRHHFPAARQLRCASWDEVIARAEETGPDTRGVVWVRRVIGAAEVSGHLLYVHHDGRRVVFLDGMTGGPARLDRVAVLELVFARVAGPTGR
;
A
#
# COMPACT_ATOMS: atom_id res chain seq x y z
N MET A 1 10.34 16.35 -21.44
CA MET A 1 10.23 14.88 -21.27
C MET A 1 10.92 14.27 -22.47
N LEU A 2 11.93 13.41 -22.27
CA LEU A 2 12.69 12.82 -23.38
C LEU A 2 11.76 12.03 -24.32
N THR A 3 11.93 12.23 -25.62
CA THR A 3 11.32 11.42 -26.68
C THR A 3 12.02 10.07 -26.80
N SER A 4 11.37 9.10 -27.46
CA SER A 4 11.98 7.78 -27.73
C SER A 4 13.31 7.89 -28.49
N ASN A 5 13.38 8.77 -29.49
CA ASN A 5 14.61 8.97 -30.27
C ASN A 5 15.75 9.56 -29.42
N GLU A 6 15.45 10.58 -28.61
CA GLU A 6 16.45 11.15 -27.68
C GLU A 6 16.92 10.09 -26.67
N ALA A 7 16.03 9.19 -26.25
CA ALA A 7 16.39 8.11 -25.35
C ALA A 7 17.29 7.07 -26.02
N VAL A 8 17.03 6.70 -27.28
CA VAL A 8 17.89 5.80 -28.05
C VAL A 8 19.29 6.39 -28.22
N GLU A 9 19.40 7.69 -28.47
CA GLU A 9 20.71 8.35 -28.59
C GLU A 9 21.44 8.47 -27.25
N ALA A 10 20.72 8.74 -26.15
CA ALA A 10 21.31 8.68 -24.82
C ALA A 10 21.80 7.27 -24.45
N ALA A 11 21.03 6.24 -24.82
CA ALA A 11 21.44 4.84 -24.64
C ALA A 11 22.67 4.50 -25.49
N ARG A 12 22.74 4.97 -26.74
CA ARG A 12 23.92 4.80 -27.60
C ARG A 12 25.18 5.34 -26.93
N ALA A 13 25.14 6.59 -26.48
CA ALA A 13 26.28 7.22 -25.82
C ALA A 13 26.73 6.44 -24.57
N ARG A 14 25.77 5.90 -23.79
CA ARG A 14 26.09 5.08 -22.62
C ARG A 14 26.75 3.75 -22.99
N LEU A 15 26.27 3.08 -24.04
CA LEU A 15 26.81 1.81 -24.53
C LEU A 15 28.22 2.00 -25.09
N GLU A 16 28.43 3.04 -25.90
CA GLU A 16 29.76 3.40 -26.44
C GLU A 16 30.74 3.66 -25.30
N GLN A 17 30.33 4.38 -24.25
CA GLN A 17 31.18 4.59 -23.08
C GLN A 17 31.48 3.30 -22.32
N ALA A 18 30.47 2.44 -22.11
CA ALA A 18 30.60 1.25 -21.28
C ALA A 18 31.43 0.14 -21.95
N PHE A 19 31.35 0.04 -23.27
CA PHE A 19 31.95 -1.05 -24.05
C PHE A 19 33.02 -0.57 -25.03
N ALA A 20 33.56 0.65 -24.85
CA ALA A 20 34.57 1.24 -25.73
C ALA A 20 35.81 0.35 -25.95
N SER A 21 36.17 -0.46 -24.95
CA SER A 21 37.33 -1.36 -24.97
C SER A 21 36.99 -2.81 -25.35
N GLU A 22 35.71 -3.13 -25.52
CA GLU A 22 35.26 -4.49 -25.76
C GLU A 22 35.22 -4.80 -27.27
N PRO A 23 35.44 -6.05 -27.67
CA PRO A 23 35.47 -6.43 -29.09
C PRO A 23 34.07 -6.60 -29.72
N TRP A 24 33.00 -6.18 -29.02
CA TRP A 24 31.62 -6.44 -29.44
C TRP A 24 31.08 -5.35 -30.36
N THR A 25 30.34 -5.77 -31.38
CA THR A 25 29.60 -4.86 -32.24
C THR A 25 28.21 -4.61 -31.64
N ILE A 26 28.04 -3.49 -30.93
CA ILE A 26 26.76 -3.16 -30.27
C ILE A 26 25.69 -2.77 -31.30
N VAL A 27 24.54 -3.44 -31.23
CA VAL A 27 23.35 -3.20 -32.07
C VAL A 27 22.19 -2.73 -31.20
N LEU A 28 21.81 -1.46 -31.33
CA LEU A 28 20.58 -0.95 -30.72
C LEU A 28 19.34 -1.49 -31.45
N ARG A 29 18.26 -1.71 -30.69
CA ARG A 29 16.97 -2.18 -31.21
C ARG A 29 15.84 -1.21 -30.87
N PRO A 30 15.77 -0.04 -31.53
CA PRO A 30 14.79 1.01 -31.22
C PRO A 30 13.33 0.53 -31.29
N GLU A 31 13.05 -0.41 -32.19
CA GLU A 31 11.72 -1.01 -32.37
C GLU A 31 11.27 -1.87 -31.17
N LEU A 32 12.21 -2.29 -30.32
CA LEU A 32 11.93 -2.98 -29.07
C LEU A 32 12.00 -2.07 -27.84
N THR A 33 12.19 -0.76 -28.04
CA THR A 33 12.18 0.20 -26.94
C THR A 33 10.79 0.23 -26.32
N GLN A 34 10.73 0.05 -25.00
CA GLN A 34 9.49 0.09 -24.24
C GLN A 34 9.40 1.40 -23.48
N GLU A 35 8.23 2.03 -23.56
CA GLU A 35 7.94 3.19 -22.74
C GLU A 35 7.49 2.73 -21.34
N HIS A 36 8.16 3.24 -20.32
CA HIS A 36 7.73 3.14 -18.93
C HIS A 36 7.38 4.55 -18.41
N GLU A 37 6.62 4.63 -17.32
CA GLU A 37 6.17 5.90 -16.75
C GLU A 37 7.34 6.86 -16.47
N ALA A 38 8.39 6.34 -15.81
CA ALA A 38 9.56 7.11 -15.40
C ALA A 38 10.74 7.09 -16.41
N ALA A 39 10.70 6.22 -17.43
CA ALA A 39 11.89 5.92 -18.23
C ALA A 39 11.57 5.31 -19.59
N TRP A 40 12.56 5.31 -20.47
CA TRP A 40 12.60 4.46 -21.65
C TRP A 40 13.48 3.24 -21.38
N ILE A 41 13.01 2.06 -21.76
CA ILE A 41 13.77 0.81 -21.68
C ILE A 41 14.26 0.51 -23.09
N VAL A 42 15.51 0.88 -23.37
CA VAL A 42 16.11 0.72 -24.70
C VAL A 42 16.80 -0.64 -24.79
N ARG A 43 16.34 -1.49 -25.71
CA ARG A 43 16.93 -2.81 -25.96
C ARG A 43 18.16 -2.69 -26.86
N TYR A 44 19.16 -3.52 -26.57
CA TYR A 44 20.34 -3.67 -27.42
C TYR A 44 20.83 -5.12 -27.38
N ASP A 45 21.65 -5.48 -28.35
CA ASP A 45 22.37 -6.75 -28.38
C ASP A 45 23.76 -6.57 -29.01
N THR A 46 24.50 -7.65 -29.19
CA THR A 46 25.72 -7.67 -30.01
C THR A 46 25.43 -8.32 -31.36
N GLN A 47 26.05 -7.82 -32.44
CA GLN A 47 25.92 -8.44 -33.77
C GLN A 47 26.35 -9.90 -33.73
N GLU A 48 27.39 -10.21 -32.95
CA GLU A 48 27.91 -11.56 -32.76
C GLU A 48 26.87 -12.49 -32.11
N GLY A 49 26.11 -12.00 -31.12
CA GLY A 49 25.03 -12.77 -30.50
C GLY A 49 23.83 -12.96 -31.43
N ILE A 50 23.50 -11.95 -32.23
CA ILE A 50 22.43 -12.02 -33.24
C ILE A 50 22.79 -13.06 -34.31
N ASP A 51 24.00 -13.00 -34.86
CA ASP A 51 24.45 -13.89 -35.93
C ASP A 51 24.56 -15.35 -35.47
N ALA A 52 25.02 -15.56 -34.23
CA ALA A 52 25.10 -16.89 -33.62
C ALA A 52 23.73 -17.46 -33.22
N GLY A 53 22.70 -16.61 -33.08
CA GLY A 53 21.42 -16.98 -32.49
C GLY A 53 21.54 -17.41 -31.02
N ASP A 54 22.60 -16.97 -30.33
CA ASP A 54 22.96 -17.38 -28.97
C ASP A 54 22.95 -16.17 -28.02
N PRO A 55 21.85 -15.94 -27.28
CA PRO A 55 21.66 -14.78 -26.40
C PRO A 55 22.75 -14.52 -25.33
N PRO A 56 23.44 -15.54 -24.77
CA PRO A 56 24.53 -15.37 -23.81
C PRO A 56 25.80 -14.71 -24.39
N VAL A 57 25.95 -14.60 -25.71
CA VAL A 57 27.13 -13.93 -26.30
C VAL A 57 27.05 -12.42 -26.06
N GLY A 58 28.10 -11.85 -25.44
CA GLY A 58 28.21 -10.42 -25.16
C GLY A 58 27.81 -10.02 -23.73
N PRO A 59 27.45 -8.74 -23.50
CA PRO A 59 27.06 -8.23 -22.19
C PRO A 59 25.85 -8.96 -21.61
N PHE A 60 25.86 -9.17 -20.29
CA PHE A 60 24.76 -9.83 -19.58
C PHE A 60 23.45 -9.01 -19.64
N HIS A 61 23.55 -7.68 -19.52
CA HIS A 61 22.41 -6.79 -19.70
C HIS A 61 22.14 -6.58 -21.17
N LYS A 62 20.90 -6.77 -21.61
CA LYS A 62 20.46 -6.46 -22.99
C LYS A 62 19.56 -5.22 -23.05
N VAL A 63 19.60 -4.41 -22.00
CA VAL A 63 18.81 -3.18 -21.87
C VAL A 63 19.63 -2.05 -21.25
N VAL A 64 19.34 -0.82 -21.67
CA VAL A 64 19.76 0.42 -21.02
C VAL A 64 18.50 1.15 -20.56
N ILE A 65 18.49 1.64 -19.33
CA ILE A 65 17.39 2.42 -18.80
C ILE A 65 17.75 3.90 -18.97
N VAL A 66 16.85 4.63 -19.62
CA VAL A 66 17.03 6.05 -19.89
C VAL A 66 15.95 6.85 -19.17
N PRO A 67 16.31 7.55 -18.09
CA PRO A 67 15.38 8.37 -17.31
C PRO A 67 14.72 9.46 -18.15
N LYS A 68 13.40 9.65 -18.00
CA LYS A 68 12.66 10.72 -18.70
C LYS A 68 12.89 12.12 -18.11
N ASP A 69 13.42 12.18 -16.90
CA ASP A 69 13.78 13.40 -16.16
C ASP A 69 15.15 13.98 -16.59
N GLY A 70 15.85 13.32 -17.51
CA GLY A 70 17.16 13.73 -18.00
C GLY A 70 18.34 13.26 -17.14
N SER A 71 18.09 12.47 -16.10
CA SER A 71 19.15 11.80 -15.34
C SER A 71 19.95 10.83 -16.24
N ARG A 72 21.15 10.47 -15.79
CA ARG A 72 22.09 9.66 -16.57
C ARG A 72 21.48 8.30 -16.94
N ALA A 73 21.59 7.93 -18.22
CA ALA A 73 21.28 6.57 -18.66
C ALA A 73 22.22 5.55 -18.00
N ASP A 74 21.68 4.42 -17.55
CA ASP A 74 22.48 3.39 -16.92
C ASP A 74 21.92 1.97 -17.12
N PHE A 75 22.74 0.98 -16.77
CA PHE A 75 22.29 -0.41 -16.74
C PHE A 75 21.54 -0.68 -15.43
N PRO A 76 20.44 -1.45 -15.47
CA PRO A 76 19.82 -1.91 -14.24
C PRO A 76 20.76 -2.87 -13.51
N PRO A 77 20.73 -2.95 -12.17
CA PRO A 77 21.52 -3.93 -11.43
C PRO A 77 21.15 -5.37 -11.80
N THR A 78 22.14 -6.26 -11.95
CA THR A 78 21.95 -7.67 -12.36
C THR A 78 21.10 -8.48 -11.39
N HIS A 79 21.13 -8.12 -10.10
CA HIS A 79 20.46 -8.86 -9.04
C HIS A 79 18.99 -8.48 -8.84
N LEU A 80 18.47 -7.48 -9.58
CA LEU A 80 17.07 -7.06 -9.47
C LEU A 80 16.33 -7.27 -10.81
N PRO A 81 15.14 -7.89 -10.76
CA PRO A 81 14.21 -7.82 -11.88
C PRO A 81 13.93 -6.35 -12.25
N LEU A 82 13.79 -6.08 -13.55
CA LEU A 82 13.65 -4.71 -14.06
C LEU A 82 12.44 -3.97 -13.45
N ASP A 83 11.30 -4.65 -13.33
CA ASP A 83 10.08 -4.06 -12.78
C ASP A 83 10.26 -3.67 -11.30
N GLU A 84 11.01 -4.48 -10.53
CA GLU A 84 11.35 -4.14 -9.14
C GLU A 84 12.31 -2.95 -9.09
N TYR A 85 13.35 -2.94 -9.93
CA TYR A 85 14.28 -1.81 -10.01
C TYR A 85 13.55 -0.49 -10.30
N LEU A 86 12.64 -0.49 -11.29
CA LEU A 86 11.85 0.70 -11.61
C LEU A 86 10.91 1.13 -10.47
N ALA A 87 10.43 0.19 -9.65
CA ALA A 87 9.70 0.52 -8.43
C ALA A 87 10.59 1.27 -7.42
N TYR A 88 11.82 0.80 -7.17
CA TYR A 88 12.76 1.52 -6.29
C TYR A 88 13.10 2.91 -6.82
N VAL A 89 13.31 3.04 -8.13
CA VAL A 89 13.59 4.33 -8.78
C VAL A 89 12.46 5.32 -8.56
N ARG A 90 11.20 4.87 -8.72
CA ARG A 90 10.02 5.73 -8.53
C ARG A 90 10.00 6.40 -7.15
N HIS A 91 10.50 5.71 -6.13
CA HIS A 91 10.47 6.20 -4.76
C HIS A 91 11.76 6.92 -4.35
N GLY A 92 12.92 6.30 -4.53
CA GLY A 92 14.20 6.79 -4.03
C GLY A 92 15.12 7.44 -5.08
N GLY A 93 14.68 7.46 -6.33
CA GLY A 93 15.51 7.89 -7.46
C GLY A 93 16.56 6.84 -7.87
N TRP A 94 17.19 7.12 -9.01
CA TRP A 94 18.13 6.23 -9.70
C TRP A 94 19.31 5.80 -8.83
N GLU A 95 19.93 6.74 -8.12
CA GLU A 95 21.14 6.50 -7.33
C GLU A 95 20.91 5.54 -6.16
N ARG A 96 19.73 5.63 -5.52
CA ARG A 96 19.40 4.84 -4.33
C ARG A 96 18.85 3.47 -4.70
N ALA A 97 18.24 3.31 -5.87
CA ALA A 97 17.64 2.05 -6.30
C ALA A 97 18.66 0.91 -6.42
N GLY A 98 19.92 1.21 -6.79
CA GLY A 98 20.97 0.21 -7.00
C GLY A 98 21.40 -0.54 -5.73
N THR A 99 21.13 -0.01 -4.54
CA THR A 99 21.50 -0.65 -3.26
C THR A 99 20.41 -1.54 -2.67
N ALA A 100 19.24 -1.64 -3.31
CA ALA A 100 18.16 -2.50 -2.84
C ALA A 100 18.59 -3.96 -2.80
N LYS A 101 18.07 -4.72 -1.82
CA LYS A 101 18.43 -6.12 -1.54
C LYS A 101 19.93 -6.35 -1.31
N THR A 102 20.61 -5.35 -0.74
CA THR A 102 22.00 -5.46 -0.28
C THR A 102 22.10 -5.18 1.22
N SER A 103 23.25 -5.45 1.83
CA SER A 103 23.52 -5.10 3.24
C SER A 103 23.49 -3.59 3.53
N LYS A 104 23.45 -2.74 2.49
CA LYS A 104 23.34 -1.28 2.59
C LYS A 104 21.92 -0.77 2.35
N ALA A 105 20.91 -1.64 2.34
CA ALA A 105 19.53 -1.24 2.10
C ALA A 105 19.06 -0.22 3.14
N ALA A 106 18.49 0.88 2.68
CA ALA A 106 17.82 1.85 3.53
C ALA A 106 16.44 1.31 4.00
N PRO A 107 15.90 1.79 5.13
CA PRO A 107 14.65 1.26 5.68
C PRO A 107 13.45 1.31 4.72
N TRP A 108 13.36 2.36 3.90
CA TRP A 108 12.30 2.48 2.89
C TRP A 108 12.41 1.41 1.80
N GLN A 109 13.61 0.88 1.52
CA GLN A 109 13.81 -0.19 0.54
C GLN A 109 13.27 -1.51 1.10
N THR A 110 13.53 -1.79 2.38
CA THR A 110 12.95 -2.93 3.10
C THR A 110 11.42 -2.83 3.16
N ALA A 111 10.88 -1.63 3.44
CA ALA A 111 9.44 -1.40 3.37
C ALA A 111 8.86 -1.68 1.97
N LEU A 112 9.48 -1.13 0.92
CA LEU A 112 9.01 -1.31 -0.45
C LEU A 112 9.10 -2.77 -0.90
N GLU A 113 10.19 -3.46 -0.56
CA GLU A 113 10.34 -4.89 -0.84
C GLU A 113 9.20 -5.71 -0.24
N TRP A 114 8.89 -5.46 1.03
CA TRP A 114 7.80 -6.14 1.71
C TRP A 114 6.43 -5.84 1.08
N LEU A 115 6.18 -4.59 0.67
CA LEU A 115 4.95 -4.22 -0.04
C LEU A 115 4.83 -4.89 -1.41
N LEU A 116 5.94 -4.98 -2.16
CA LEU A 116 5.96 -5.66 -3.46
C LEU A 116 5.66 -7.16 -3.29
N ALA A 117 6.29 -7.81 -2.31
CA ALA A 117 6.04 -9.22 -2.00
C ALA A 117 4.60 -9.48 -1.54
N THR A 118 4.06 -8.59 -0.70
CA THR A 118 2.72 -8.75 -0.10
C THR A 118 1.59 -8.43 -1.07
N TYR A 119 1.74 -7.37 -1.87
CA TYR A 119 0.66 -6.81 -2.69
C TYR A 119 0.87 -6.93 -4.20
N GLY A 120 1.99 -7.44 -4.68
CA GLY A 120 2.27 -7.56 -6.11
C GLY A 120 2.22 -6.21 -6.83
N GLY A 121 2.68 -5.14 -6.19
CA GLY A 121 2.66 -3.77 -6.73
C GLY A 121 1.29 -3.08 -6.72
N LEU A 122 0.29 -3.61 -6.01
CA LEU A 122 -0.99 -2.91 -5.81
C LEU A 122 -0.90 -1.80 -4.75
N VAL A 123 0.13 -1.83 -3.90
CA VAL A 123 0.37 -0.89 -2.81
C VAL A 123 1.79 -0.33 -2.95
N GLU A 124 1.93 0.96 -2.67
CA GLU A 124 3.19 1.70 -2.74
C GLU A 124 3.40 2.54 -1.47
N LEU A 125 4.64 2.97 -1.25
CA LEU A 125 4.95 3.95 -0.21
C LEU A 125 4.41 5.34 -0.60
N VAL A 126 3.91 6.09 0.38
CA VAL A 126 3.55 7.50 0.18
C VAL A 126 4.80 8.36 -0.04
N GLY A 127 5.90 8.00 0.63
CA GLY A 127 7.21 8.64 0.50
C GLY A 127 8.31 7.76 1.09
N ILE A 128 9.57 8.14 0.83
CA ILE A 128 10.75 7.43 1.35
C ILE A 128 11.15 7.82 2.77
N GLU A 129 10.58 8.90 3.29
CA GLU A 129 10.80 9.32 4.67
C GLU A 129 9.75 8.65 5.58
N PRO A 130 10.16 8.12 6.74
CA PRO A 130 9.20 7.59 7.71
C PRO A 130 8.29 8.72 8.22
N VAL A 131 7.02 8.40 8.46
CA VAL A 131 6.04 9.33 9.02
C VAL A 131 6.13 9.40 10.55
N ALA A 132 6.70 8.36 11.16
CA ALA A 132 7.09 8.34 12.56
C ALA A 132 8.30 7.41 12.75
N GLU A 133 9.09 7.67 13.78
CA GLU A 133 10.25 6.87 14.13
C GLU A 133 10.39 6.84 15.65
N ASP A 134 10.73 5.68 16.20
CA ASP A 134 11.08 5.53 17.60
C ASP A 134 12.42 4.79 17.74
N ALA A 135 12.76 4.34 18.96
CA ALA A 135 14.02 3.68 19.22
C ALA A 135 14.16 2.31 18.50
N GLY A 136 13.05 1.63 18.22
CA GLY A 136 13.03 0.27 17.70
C GLY A 136 12.47 0.13 16.28
N THR A 137 11.76 1.14 15.77
CA THR A 137 11.01 1.02 14.52
C THR A 137 11.00 2.30 13.68
N TRP A 138 10.84 2.12 12.38
CA TRP A 138 10.40 3.15 11.44
C TRP A 138 8.96 2.85 11.01
N LEU A 139 8.09 3.86 11.00
CA LEU A 139 6.73 3.75 10.48
C LEU A 139 6.65 4.49 9.14
N PHE A 140 6.26 3.77 8.10
CA PHE A 140 6.01 4.32 6.77
C PHE A 140 4.51 4.37 6.48
N ALA A 141 4.05 5.43 5.83
CA ALA A 141 2.71 5.45 5.25
C ALA A 141 2.73 4.77 3.88
N CYS A 142 1.69 3.98 3.60
CA CYS A 142 1.50 3.33 2.31
C CYS A 142 0.08 3.55 1.78
N ARG A 143 -0.10 3.39 0.47
CA ARG A 143 -1.37 3.61 -0.21
C ARG A 143 -1.53 2.69 -1.39
N SER A 144 -2.78 2.46 -1.80
CA SER A 144 -3.05 1.76 -3.05
C SER A 144 -2.55 2.58 -4.24
N THR A 145 -1.94 1.90 -5.21
CA THR A 145 -1.62 2.45 -6.53
C THR A 145 -2.91 2.83 -7.27
N GLU A 146 -2.84 3.90 -8.07
CA GLU A 146 -3.92 4.23 -9.00
C GLU A 146 -3.94 3.21 -10.15
N ARG A 147 -5.14 2.79 -10.57
CA ARG A 147 -5.31 1.87 -11.69
C ARG A 147 -6.35 2.42 -12.66
N PRO A 148 -6.22 2.18 -13.97
CA PRO A 148 -7.23 2.59 -14.95
C PRO A 148 -8.62 2.11 -14.53
N GLY A 149 -9.57 3.04 -14.38
CA GLY A 149 -10.95 2.75 -13.98
C GLY A 149 -11.15 2.38 -12.51
N ARG A 150 -10.11 2.44 -11.66
CA ARG A 150 -10.22 2.26 -10.20
C ARG A 150 -9.53 3.42 -9.48
N PRO A 151 -10.28 4.43 -9.00
CA PRO A 151 -9.69 5.54 -8.26
C PRO A 151 -9.02 5.03 -6.98
N ARG A 152 -8.04 5.78 -6.47
CA ARG A 152 -7.37 5.47 -5.22
C ARG A 152 -8.40 5.46 -4.08
N THR A 153 -8.47 4.34 -3.36
CA THR A 153 -9.26 4.20 -2.13
C THR A 153 -8.30 4.08 -0.95
N PRO A 154 -8.46 4.88 0.11
CA PRO A 154 -7.62 4.71 1.31
C PRO A 154 -7.73 3.29 1.88
N MET A 155 -6.59 2.75 2.30
CA MET A 155 -6.48 1.41 2.88
C MET A 155 -6.84 1.42 4.37
N LEU A 156 -7.29 0.28 4.91
CA LEU A 156 -7.35 0.09 6.36
C LEU A 156 -5.93 -0.11 6.91
N ALA A 157 -5.13 -0.93 6.23
CA ALA A 157 -3.71 -1.16 6.53
C ALA A 157 -2.80 -0.13 5.81
N ALA A 158 -3.00 1.16 6.07
CA ALA A 158 -2.30 2.27 5.39
C ALA A 158 -0.92 2.65 5.99
N SER A 159 -0.34 1.82 6.85
CA SER A 159 1.02 2.04 7.36
C SER A 159 1.76 0.72 7.56
N LEU A 160 3.08 0.79 7.47
CA LEU A 160 3.99 -0.34 7.57
C LEU A 160 5.07 -0.02 8.60
N VAL A 161 5.23 -0.89 9.58
CA VAL A 161 6.35 -0.86 10.53
C VAL A 161 7.53 -1.61 9.92
N VAL A 162 8.70 -0.98 9.92
CA VAL A 162 9.98 -1.61 9.61
C VAL A 162 10.82 -1.65 10.89
N PRO A 163 11.10 -2.84 11.43
CA PRO A 163 11.96 -3.01 12.60
C PRO A 163 13.41 -2.58 12.36
N LYS A 164 14.05 -1.96 13.37
CA LYS A 164 15.47 -1.57 13.35
C LYS A 164 16.41 -2.73 13.67
N ASP A 165 15.91 -3.79 14.27
CA ASP A 165 16.62 -5.02 14.60
C ASP A 165 16.68 -6.03 13.44
N HIS A 166 16.28 -5.60 12.24
CA HIS A 166 16.17 -6.42 11.03
C HIS A 166 15.08 -7.51 11.09
N GLY A 167 14.11 -7.38 12.00
CA GLY A 167 12.87 -8.16 11.98
C GLY A 167 12.04 -7.93 10.71
N GLU A 168 11.11 -8.85 10.44
CA GLU A 168 10.23 -8.74 9.28
C GLU A 168 9.28 -7.54 9.40
N PRO A 169 9.13 -6.70 8.35
CA PRO A 169 8.14 -5.63 8.35
C PRO A 169 6.70 -6.14 8.54
N PHE A 170 5.84 -5.31 9.12
CA PHE A 170 4.44 -5.68 9.34
C PHE A 170 3.51 -4.47 9.37
N HIS A 171 2.26 -4.65 8.94
CA HIS A 171 1.21 -3.66 9.20
C HIS A 171 0.84 -3.69 10.69
N PRO A 172 0.77 -2.55 11.40
CA PRO A 172 0.32 -2.53 12.79
C PRO A 172 -1.19 -2.82 12.89
N ALA A 173 -1.66 -3.24 14.07
CA ALA A 173 -3.06 -3.58 14.31
C ALA A 173 -4.02 -2.45 13.93
N SER A 174 -5.15 -2.79 13.28
CA SER A 174 -6.07 -1.78 12.75
C SER A 174 -6.80 -0.99 13.83
N ASN A 175 -7.07 -1.58 15.00
CA ASN A 175 -7.77 -0.91 16.08
C ASN A 175 -6.88 0.03 16.92
N ASP A 176 -5.59 -0.30 17.07
CA ASP A 176 -4.62 0.49 17.83
C ASP A 176 -3.21 0.43 17.19
N PRO A 177 -3.00 1.09 16.04
CA PRO A 177 -1.76 0.95 15.29
C PRO A 177 -0.55 1.51 16.05
N TRP A 178 -0.71 2.61 16.79
CA TRP A 178 0.36 3.25 17.55
C TRP A 178 0.74 2.43 18.77
N GLY A 179 -0.25 1.92 19.52
CA GLY A 179 -0.01 1.04 20.63
C GLY A 179 0.69 -0.26 20.21
N ASP A 180 0.30 -0.82 19.06
CA ASP A 180 0.93 -2.04 18.54
C ASP A 180 2.38 -1.83 18.08
N ALA A 181 2.66 -0.72 17.38
CA ALA A 181 4.02 -0.36 16.99
C ALA A 181 4.91 -0.09 18.21
N SER A 182 4.40 0.69 19.19
CA SER A 182 5.12 0.98 20.43
C SER A 182 5.38 -0.27 21.28
N ALA A 183 4.42 -1.21 21.31
CA ALA A 183 4.59 -2.47 22.02
C ALA A 183 5.72 -3.31 21.39
N TYR A 184 5.79 -3.37 20.06
CA TYR A 184 6.90 -4.04 19.37
C TYR A 184 8.24 -3.37 19.65
N ALA A 185 8.30 -2.04 19.61
CA ALA A 185 9.55 -1.31 19.88
C ALA A 185 10.08 -1.55 21.30
N HIS A 186 9.18 -1.84 22.26
CA HIS A 186 9.54 -2.13 23.65
C HIS A 186 9.94 -3.59 23.87
N ASP A 187 9.22 -4.53 23.24
CA ASP A 187 9.46 -5.97 23.34
C ASP A 187 9.38 -6.59 21.93
N PRO A 188 10.50 -6.60 21.19
CA PRO A 188 10.54 -7.13 19.83
C PRO A 188 10.31 -8.65 19.85
N VAL A 189 9.15 -9.06 19.35
CA VAL A 189 8.77 -10.46 19.21
C VAL A 189 8.40 -10.73 17.76
N GLU A 190 8.92 -11.82 17.21
CA GLU A 190 8.55 -12.31 15.88
C GLU A 190 7.03 -12.39 15.73
N ARG A 191 6.51 -11.82 14.64
CA ARG A 191 5.08 -11.71 14.40
C ARG A 191 4.62 -12.91 13.58
N ASP A 192 3.86 -13.81 14.19
CA ASP A 192 3.18 -14.89 13.47
C ASP A 192 2.25 -14.31 12.38
N PRO A 193 2.44 -14.65 11.09
CA PRO A 193 1.62 -14.13 9.99
C PRO A 193 0.13 -14.41 10.17
N GLN A 194 -0.24 -15.56 10.76
CA GLN A 194 -1.64 -15.90 10.96
C GLN A 194 -2.28 -15.01 12.04
N ALA A 195 -1.62 -14.82 13.17
CA ALA A 195 -2.02 -13.87 14.19
C ALA A 195 -2.11 -12.45 13.62
N GLN A 196 -1.14 -12.03 12.80
CA GLN A 196 -1.14 -10.69 12.20
C GLN A 196 -2.34 -10.48 11.26
N ALA A 197 -2.71 -11.49 10.46
CA ALA A 197 -3.91 -11.43 9.62
C ALA A 197 -5.21 -11.22 10.43
N TRP A 198 -5.27 -11.68 11.69
CA TRP A 198 -6.41 -11.39 12.55
C TRP A 198 -6.42 -9.96 13.09
N ARG A 199 -5.24 -9.39 13.35
CA ARG A 199 -5.07 -8.01 13.86
C ARG A 199 -5.36 -6.92 12.84
N LEU A 200 -5.42 -7.28 11.56
CA LEU A 200 -5.76 -6.38 10.45
C LEU A 200 -7.24 -6.46 10.05
N ASN A 201 -7.98 -7.46 10.52
CA ASN A 201 -9.27 -7.85 9.95
C ASN A 201 -10.48 -7.03 10.43
N ALA A 202 -10.37 -5.70 10.48
CA ALA A 202 -11.48 -4.83 10.89
C ALA A 202 -12.75 -5.06 10.03
N ARG A 203 -12.56 -5.34 8.73
CA ARG A 203 -13.65 -5.62 7.79
C ARG A 203 -14.44 -6.88 8.12
N GLY A 204 -13.77 -8.02 8.28
CA GLY A 204 -14.47 -9.26 8.64
C GLY A 204 -15.14 -9.15 10.00
N ARG A 205 -14.47 -8.50 10.96
CA ARG A 205 -14.95 -8.36 12.33
C ARG A 205 -16.18 -7.46 12.44
N VAL A 206 -16.25 -6.36 11.70
CA VAL A 206 -17.45 -5.49 11.70
C VAL A 206 -18.66 -6.18 11.05
N VAL A 207 -18.44 -6.98 9.99
CA VAL A 207 -19.51 -7.77 9.35
C VAL A 207 -20.03 -8.85 10.30
N THR A 208 -19.14 -9.57 10.99
CA THR A 208 -19.55 -10.55 12.00
C THR A 208 -20.31 -9.90 13.16
N THR A 209 -19.89 -8.71 13.60
CA THR A 209 -20.60 -7.94 14.64
C THR A 209 -22.02 -7.61 14.19
N ALA A 210 -22.17 -7.11 12.96
CA ALA A 210 -23.49 -6.80 12.38
C ALA A 210 -24.38 -8.05 12.27
N ALA A 211 -23.84 -9.18 11.82
CA ALA A 211 -24.57 -10.44 11.70
C ALA A 211 -25.02 -10.97 13.08
N ALA A 212 -24.14 -10.93 14.08
CA ALA A 212 -24.45 -11.38 15.43
C ALA A 212 -25.59 -10.55 16.05
N LEU A 213 -25.59 -9.22 15.87
CA LEU A 213 -26.66 -8.33 16.34
C LEU A 213 -27.99 -8.53 15.58
N ALA A 214 -27.93 -9.05 14.35
CA ALA A 214 -29.10 -9.48 13.59
C ALA A 214 -29.55 -10.92 13.94
N GLY A 215 -28.89 -11.60 14.88
CA GLY A 215 -29.20 -12.97 15.29
C GLY A 215 -28.69 -14.05 14.33
N GLY A 216 -27.83 -13.71 13.37
CA GLY A 216 -27.24 -14.64 12.42
C GLY A 216 -25.88 -15.17 12.87
N PRO A 217 -25.57 -16.46 12.66
CA PRO A 217 -24.22 -16.99 12.89
C PRO A 217 -23.24 -16.42 11.85
N SER A 218 -22.07 -15.97 12.29
CA SER A 218 -20.99 -15.51 11.41
C SER A 218 -19.64 -15.69 12.09
N SER A 219 -18.63 -16.02 11.29
CA SER A 219 -17.23 -16.04 11.71
C SER A 219 -16.40 -15.28 10.67
N PRO A 220 -15.50 -14.39 11.09
CA PRO A 220 -14.66 -13.65 10.17
C PRO A 220 -13.60 -14.60 9.57
N LEU A 221 -13.27 -14.45 8.30
CA LEU A 221 -12.09 -15.08 7.68
C LEU A 221 -10.86 -14.20 7.89
N PRO A 222 -9.64 -14.75 8.00
CA PRO A 222 -8.41 -13.96 8.13
C PRO A 222 -8.28 -12.86 7.07
N TRP A 223 -7.62 -11.76 7.42
CA TRP A 223 -7.28 -10.73 6.44
C TRP A 223 -6.38 -11.30 5.33
N GLN A 224 -6.51 -10.73 4.14
CA GLN A 224 -5.65 -11.03 2.98
C GLN A 224 -5.31 -9.72 2.28
N PRO A 225 -4.15 -9.60 1.63
CA PRO A 225 -3.75 -8.39 0.91
C PRO A 225 -4.79 -7.88 -0.10
N ALA A 226 -5.50 -8.79 -0.79
CA ALA A 226 -6.57 -8.46 -1.73
C ALA A 226 -7.76 -7.72 -1.09
N HIS A 227 -7.87 -7.73 0.24
CA HIS A 227 -8.92 -7.02 0.97
C HIS A 227 -8.72 -5.51 0.99
N GLU A 228 -7.51 -5.03 0.74
CA GLU A 228 -7.14 -3.61 0.64
C GLU A 228 -7.25 -3.06 -0.80
N ALA A 229 -7.74 -3.88 -1.74
CA ALA A 229 -7.87 -3.48 -3.14
C ALA A 229 -8.74 -2.22 -3.29
N PRO A 230 -8.43 -1.34 -4.27
CA PRO A 230 -9.25 -0.16 -4.55
C PRO A 230 -10.75 -0.49 -4.70
N GLY A 231 -11.62 0.29 -4.07
CA GLY A 231 -13.06 0.09 -4.04
C GLY A 231 -13.58 -0.87 -2.95
N TRP A 232 -12.73 -1.30 -2.01
CA TRP A 232 -13.13 -2.24 -0.95
C TRP A 232 -14.30 -1.72 -0.10
N TRP A 233 -14.36 -0.40 0.15
CA TRP A 233 -15.39 0.23 0.98
C TRP A 233 -16.76 0.15 0.29
N GLU A 234 -16.84 0.51 -0.98
CA GLU A 234 -18.07 0.43 -1.77
C GLU A 234 -18.54 -1.03 -1.92
N LEU A 235 -17.61 -1.98 -2.07
CA LEU A 235 -17.92 -3.40 -2.13
C LEU A 235 -18.47 -3.91 -0.79
N LEU A 236 -17.86 -3.52 0.34
CA LEU A 236 -18.34 -3.83 1.69
C LEU A 236 -19.78 -3.35 1.88
N LEU A 237 -20.05 -2.09 1.58
CA LEU A 237 -21.38 -1.52 1.72
C LEU A 237 -22.40 -2.20 0.81
N ARG A 238 -22.06 -2.41 -0.47
CA ARG A 238 -22.96 -3.08 -1.42
C ARG A 238 -23.39 -4.47 -0.96
N HIS A 239 -22.48 -5.25 -0.38
CA HIS A 239 -22.76 -6.64 0.01
C HIS A 239 -23.41 -6.76 1.39
N HIS A 240 -22.97 -5.97 2.36
CA HIS A 240 -23.34 -6.16 3.77
C HIS A 240 -24.23 -5.06 4.34
N PHE A 241 -24.26 -3.88 3.70
CA PHE A 241 -25.05 -2.73 4.13
C PHE A 241 -25.71 -2.04 2.94
N PRO A 242 -26.51 -2.75 2.11
CA PRO A 242 -26.97 -2.24 0.81
C PRO A 242 -27.89 -1.01 0.91
N ALA A 243 -28.55 -0.82 2.06
CA ALA A 243 -29.38 0.35 2.34
C ALA A 243 -28.61 1.51 2.99
N ALA A 244 -27.28 1.40 3.15
CA ALA A 244 -26.50 2.43 3.82
C ALA A 244 -26.37 3.68 2.97
N ARG A 245 -26.60 4.83 3.61
CA ARG A 245 -26.24 6.15 3.09
C ARG A 245 -24.95 6.60 3.77
N GLN A 246 -23.98 7.01 2.96
CA GLN A 246 -22.70 7.53 3.46
C GLN A 246 -22.83 9.00 3.86
N LEU A 247 -22.28 9.33 5.02
CA LEU A 247 -22.17 10.67 5.57
C LEU A 247 -20.71 10.88 6.00
N ARG A 248 -20.15 12.04 5.69
CA ARG A 248 -18.86 12.47 6.24
C ARG A 248 -19.13 13.25 7.52
N CYS A 249 -18.47 12.87 8.59
CA CYS A 249 -18.60 13.47 9.91
C CYS A 249 -17.23 13.99 10.36
N ALA A 250 -17.20 15.21 10.88
CA ALA A 250 -15.97 15.84 11.36
C ALA A 250 -15.60 15.38 12.78
N SER A 251 -16.56 14.79 13.52
CA SER A 251 -16.37 14.36 14.91
C SER A 251 -17.31 13.22 15.29
N TRP A 252 -17.00 12.55 16.41
CA TRP A 252 -17.88 11.53 16.99
C TRP A 252 -19.22 12.10 17.44
N ASP A 253 -19.25 13.33 17.96
CA ASP A 253 -20.49 14.00 18.35
C ASP A 253 -21.42 14.20 17.14
N GLU A 254 -20.85 14.50 15.97
CA GLU A 254 -21.63 14.56 14.74
C GLU A 254 -22.18 13.17 14.36
N VAL A 255 -21.38 12.11 14.44
CA VAL A 255 -21.87 10.73 14.18
C VAL A 255 -23.03 10.38 15.10
N ILE A 256 -22.92 10.70 16.39
CA ILE A 256 -23.97 10.50 17.40
C ILE A 256 -25.23 11.27 17.00
N ALA A 257 -25.11 12.57 16.75
CA ALA A 257 -26.23 13.41 16.34
C ALA A 257 -26.91 12.87 15.07
N ARG A 258 -26.15 12.44 14.05
CA ARG A 258 -26.71 11.85 12.82
C ARG A 258 -27.47 10.54 13.05
N ALA A 259 -27.03 9.74 14.02
CA ALA A 259 -27.70 8.50 14.39
C ALA A 259 -29.00 8.79 15.17
N GLU A 260 -28.96 9.74 16.11
CA GLU A 260 -30.13 10.18 16.88
C GLU A 260 -31.19 10.86 16.01
N GLU A 261 -30.79 11.76 15.10
CA GLU A 261 -31.65 12.41 14.10
C GLU A 261 -32.43 11.40 13.24
N THR A 262 -31.84 10.22 13.00
CA THR A 262 -32.47 9.16 12.19
C THR A 262 -33.50 8.36 12.98
N GLY A 263 -33.36 8.34 14.30
CA GLY A 263 -34.30 7.70 15.22
C GLY A 263 -33.89 6.31 15.69
N PRO A 264 -34.72 5.68 16.53
CA PRO A 264 -34.48 4.36 17.11
C PRO A 264 -34.14 3.29 16.06
N ASP A 265 -33.29 2.34 16.46
CA ASP A 265 -32.81 1.23 15.64
C ASP A 265 -31.99 1.66 14.40
N THR A 266 -31.47 2.89 14.38
CA THR A 266 -30.45 3.29 13.41
C THR A 266 -29.19 2.45 13.59
N ARG A 267 -28.69 1.88 12.51
CA ARG A 267 -27.52 0.99 12.50
C ARG A 267 -26.51 1.46 11.47
N GLY A 268 -25.28 0.97 11.54
CA GLY A 268 -24.32 1.24 10.48
C GLY A 268 -22.90 0.91 10.83
N VAL A 269 -22.00 1.37 9.97
CA VAL A 269 -20.56 1.25 10.15
C VAL A 269 -19.93 2.63 10.04
N VAL A 270 -19.00 2.93 10.94
CA VAL A 270 -18.15 4.11 10.86
C VAL A 270 -16.76 3.67 10.45
N TRP A 271 -16.30 4.21 9.32
CA TRP A 271 -14.91 4.11 8.93
C TRP A 271 -14.14 5.29 9.53
N VAL A 272 -13.24 4.96 10.46
CA VAL A 272 -12.32 5.89 11.10
C VAL A 272 -11.07 5.98 10.26
N ARG A 273 -10.74 7.16 9.76
CA ARG A 273 -9.52 7.42 8.99
C ARG A 273 -8.55 8.23 9.85
N ARG A 274 -7.29 7.80 9.96
CA ARG A 274 -6.28 8.41 10.84
C ARG A 274 -5.07 8.91 10.07
N VAL A 275 -4.46 9.97 10.60
CA VAL A 275 -3.34 10.68 9.98
C VAL A 275 -2.16 10.83 10.95
N ILE A 276 -0.94 10.77 10.44
CA ILE A 276 0.26 11.26 11.11
C ILE A 276 0.88 12.34 10.21
N GLY A 277 1.01 13.55 10.75
CA GLY A 277 1.40 14.71 9.94
C GLY A 277 0.40 14.96 8.81
N ALA A 278 0.86 14.84 7.56
CA ALA A 278 0.02 14.97 6.37
C ALA A 278 -0.37 13.63 5.73
N ALA A 279 0.10 12.49 6.28
CA ALA A 279 -0.08 11.18 5.68
C ALA A 279 -1.16 10.37 6.41
N GLU A 280 -2.11 9.82 5.66
CA GLU A 280 -3.05 8.84 6.21
C GLU A 280 -2.31 7.53 6.50
N VAL A 281 -2.50 6.96 7.69
CA VAL A 281 -1.70 5.83 8.20
C VAL A 281 -2.51 4.64 8.64
N SER A 282 -3.81 4.79 8.89
CA SER A 282 -4.65 3.68 9.32
C SER A 282 -6.13 3.97 9.11
N GLY A 283 -6.87 2.92 8.76
CA GLY A 283 -8.31 2.89 8.87
C GLY A 283 -8.78 1.85 9.90
N HIS A 284 -9.89 2.14 10.58
CA HIS A 284 -10.60 1.17 11.42
C HIS A 284 -12.11 1.22 11.15
N LEU A 285 -12.81 0.14 11.48
CA LEU A 285 -14.25 0.03 11.29
C LEU A 285 -14.93 -0.27 12.61
N LEU A 286 -15.86 0.61 13.00
CA LEU A 286 -16.70 0.43 14.17
C LEU A 286 -18.15 0.22 13.75
N TYR A 287 -18.86 -0.66 14.46
CA TYR A 287 -20.29 -0.81 14.28
C TYR A 287 -21.04 0.21 15.15
N VAL A 288 -22.11 0.79 14.63
CA VAL A 288 -22.96 1.76 15.34
C VAL A 288 -24.37 1.22 15.45
N HIS A 289 -24.96 1.35 16.63
CA HIS A 289 -26.38 1.06 16.88
C HIS A 289 -27.00 2.10 17.82
N HIS A 290 -28.10 2.72 17.39
CA HIS A 290 -28.96 3.50 18.26
C HIS A 290 -30.06 2.59 18.82
N ASP A 291 -29.96 2.20 20.09
CA ASP A 291 -30.87 1.24 20.73
C ASP A 291 -32.26 1.84 21.09
N GLY A 292 -32.50 3.10 20.72
CA GLY A 292 -33.69 3.88 21.06
C GLY A 292 -33.55 4.71 22.34
N ARG A 293 -32.47 4.52 23.10
CA ARG A 293 -32.11 5.36 24.26
C ARG A 293 -30.79 6.08 24.06
N ARG A 294 -29.83 5.43 23.42
CA ARG A 294 -28.48 5.96 23.21
C ARG A 294 -27.82 5.34 21.98
N VAL A 295 -26.83 6.05 21.47
CA VAL A 295 -25.94 5.54 20.41
C VAL A 295 -24.80 4.75 21.06
N VAL A 296 -24.60 3.51 20.60
CA VAL A 296 -23.55 2.60 21.05
C VAL A 296 -22.62 2.31 19.89
N PHE A 297 -21.31 2.31 20.19
CA PHE A 297 -20.26 1.94 19.26
C PHE A 297 -19.62 0.63 19.71
N LEU A 298 -19.51 -0.33 18.79
CA LEU A 298 -18.93 -1.64 19.06
C LEU A 298 -17.71 -1.83 18.17
N ASP A 299 -16.64 -2.33 18.77
CA ASP A 299 -15.42 -2.71 18.07
C ASP A 299 -15.36 -4.23 17.94
N GLY A 300 -15.56 -4.71 16.71
CA GLY A 300 -15.50 -6.14 16.42
C GLY A 300 -14.10 -6.73 16.64
N MET A 301 -13.04 -5.92 16.63
CA MET A 301 -11.67 -6.38 16.88
C MET A 301 -11.46 -6.75 18.35
N THR A 302 -12.14 -6.07 19.28
CA THR A 302 -12.04 -6.31 20.73
C THR A 302 -13.21 -7.13 21.27
N GLY A 303 -14.31 -7.23 20.51
CA GLY A 303 -15.51 -7.96 20.92
C GLY A 303 -16.37 -7.20 21.92
N GLY A 304 -16.22 -5.86 22.03
CA GLY A 304 -16.90 -5.06 23.04
C GLY A 304 -17.12 -3.60 22.63
N PRO A 305 -17.44 -2.72 23.60
CA PRO A 305 -17.57 -1.29 23.37
C PRO A 305 -16.30 -0.70 22.73
N ALA A 306 -16.49 0.16 21.75
CA ALA A 306 -15.38 0.78 21.05
C ALA A 306 -14.70 1.89 21.87
N ARG A 307 -13.38 1.98 21.76
CA ARG A 307 -12.62 3.16 22.16
C ARG A 307 -12.64 4.16 21.00
N LEU A 308 -13.25 5.32 21.21
CA LEU A 308 -13.37 6.35 20.17
C LEU A 308 -12.12 7.22 20.12
N ASP A 309 -11.44 7.23 18.96
CA ASP A 309 -10.25 8.05 18.76
C ASP A 309 -10.59 9.53 18.73
N ARG A 310 -9.89 10.35 19.51
CA ARG A 310 -10.12 11.81 19.56
C ARG A 310 -8.96 12.62 18.99
N VAL A 311 -7.83 11.98 18.76
CA VAL A 311 -6.60 12.59 18.28
C VAL A 311 -6.23 11.92 16.97
N ALA A 312 -5.62 12.66 16.04
CA ALA A 312 -5.14 12.12 14.78
C ALA A 312 -6.23 11.49 13.89
N VAL A 313 -7.50 11.86 14.09
CA VAL A 313 -8.61 11.49 13.20
C VAL A 313 -8.64 12.47 12.03
N LEU A 314 -8.48 11.93 10.82
CA LEU A 314 -8.59 12.68 9.58
C LEU A 314 -10.05 12.90 9.18
N GLU A 315 -10.85 11.82 9.23
CA GLU A 315 -12.25 11.83 8.82
C GLU A 315 -12.98 10.64 9.44
N LEU A 316 -14.28 10.81 9.72
CA LEU A 316 -15.20 9.71 10.01
C LEU A 316 -16.20 9.58 8.87
N VAL A 317 -16.25 8.41 8.22
CA VAL A 317 -17.26 8.11 7.20
C VAL A 317 -18.32 7.19 7.79
N PHE A 318 -19.50 7.72 8.06
CA PHE A 318 -20.62 6.99 8.62
C PHE A 318 -21.53 6.44 7.51
N ALA A 319 -21.47 5.13 7.28
CA ALA A 319 -22.41 4.40 6.46
C ALA A 319 -23.64 4.01 7.30
N ARG A 320 -24.66 4.87 7.25
CA ARG A 320 -25.85 4.80 8.10
C ARG A 320 -27.00 4.08 7.41
N VAL A 321 -27.62 3.13 8.10
CA VAL A 321 -28.85 2.44 7.73
C VAL A 321 -29.94 2.87 8.70
N ALA A 322 -31.05 3.42 8.18
CA ALA A 322 -32.20 3.73 9.02
C ALA A 322 -32.83 2.43 9.55
N GLY A 323 -33.27 2.44 10.80
CA GLY A 323 -34.12 1.37 11.31
C GLY A 323 -35.41 1.26 10.49
N PRO A 324 -36.10 0.11 10.53
CA PRO A 324 -37.44 0.01 9.95
C PRO A 324 -38.30 1.11 10.58
N THR A 325 -38.81 2.03 9.75
CA THR A 325 -39.80 3.02 10.20
C THR A 325 -40.97 2.24 10.77
N GLY A 326 -41.23 2.40 12.07
CA GLY A 326 -42.31 1.69 12.76
C GLY A 326 -43.61 1.77 11.98
N ARG A 327 -44.22 0.60 11.76
CA ARG A 327 -45.66 0.49 11.52
C ARG A 327 -46.40 0.71 12.83
#